data_AF-A0A3A9A8C2-F1
#
_entry.id   AF-A0A3A9A8C2-F1
#
_cell.length_a   1.000
_cell.length_b   1.000
_cell.length_c   1.000
_cell.angle_alpha   90.00
_cell.angle_beta   90.00
_cell.angle_gamma   90.00
#
_symmetry.space_group_name_H-M   'P 1'
#
loop_
_entity.id
_entity.type
_entity.pdbx_description
1 polymer ?
#
loop_
_entity_poly.entity_id
_entity_poly.type
_entity_poly.pdbx_seq_one_letter_code
_entity_poly.pdbx_strand_id
1 'polypeptide(L)' 'MPNGLEIAKAAIDDFKKIQDYMIIAKEENAARTYEKLKDEYLSLKAILQVAGVNLTDIDKIKE' A
#
# COMPACT_ATOMS: atom_id res chain seq x y z
N MET A 1 -17.04 0.07 -17.99
CA MET A 1 -15.80 0.78 -17.60
C MET A 1 -15.91 1.05 -16.12
N PRO A 2 -14.88 0.71 -15.32
CA PRO A 2 -14.91 1.06 -13.91
C PRO A 2 -14.94 2.58 -13.75
N ASN A 3 -15.74 3.07 -12.81
CA ASN A 3 -15.80 4.50 -12.52
C ASN A 3 -14.64 4.90 -11.57
N GLY A 4 -14.42 6.20 -11.39
CA GLY A 4 -13.32 6.70 -10.56
C GLY A 4 -13.35 6.20 -9.11
N LEU A 5 -14.54 5.91 -8.57
CA LEU A 5 -14.71 5.38 -7.21
C LEU A 5 -14.26 3.93 -7.10
N GLU A 6 -14.58 3.09 -8.09
CA GLU A 6 -14.13 1.69 -8.14
C GLU A 6 -12.61 1.59 -8.26
N ILE A 7 -11.98 2.47 -9.06
CA ILE A 7 -10.52 2.54 -9.19
C ILE A 7 -9.88 2.96 -7.85
N ALA A 8 -10.43 3.97 -7.19
CA ALA A 8 -9.93 4.43 -5.90
C ALA A 8 -10.06 3.35 -4.82
N LYS A 9 -11.19 2.64 -4.78
CA LYS A 9 -11.40 1.51 -3.86
C LYS A 9 -10.36 0.42 -4.09
N ALA A 10 -10.10 0.03 -5.34
CA ALA A 10 -9.10 -0.98 -5.67
C ALA A 10 -7.69 -0.55 -5.19
N ALA A 11 -7.29 0.69 -5.46
CA ALA A 11 -6.00 1.21 -5.01
C ALA A 11 -5.88 1.23 -3.47
N ILE A 12 -6.94 1.55 -2.74
CA ILE A 12 -6.98 1.51 -1.27
C ILE A 12 -6.88 0.07 -0.75
N ASP A 13 -7.59 -0.86 -1.38
CA ASP A 13 -7.58 -2.28 -1.00
C ASP A 13 -6.18 -2.88 -1.22
N ASP A 14 -5.54 -2.58 -2.36
CA ASP A 14 -4.17 -3.00 -2.66
C ASP A 14 -3.15 -2.37 -1.69
N PHE A 15 -3.32 -1.09 -1.35
CA PHE A 15 -2.47 -0.40 -0.38
C PHE A 15 -2.55 -0.99 1.03
N LYS A 16 -3.73 -1.46 1.45
CA LYS A 16 -3.85 -2.19 2.73
C LYS A 16 -3.17 -3.55 2.66
N LYS A 17 -3.41 -4.29 1.58
CA LYS A 17 -2.90 -5.64 1.37
C LYS A 17 -1.38 -5.68 1.33
N ILE A 18 -0.73 -4.74 0.63
CA ILE A 18 0.73 -4.71 0.53
C ILE A 18 1.38 -4.47 1.91
N GLN A 19 0.79 -3.63 2.74
CA GLN A 19 1.27 -3.37 4.10
C GLN A 19 1.15 -4.61 4.99
N ASP A 20 0.06 -5.36 4.88
CA ASP A 20 -0.10 -6.62 5.61
C ASP A 20 0.99 -7.63 5.20
N TYR A 21 1.34 -7.72 3.92
CA TYR A 21 2.46 -8.54 3.48
C TYR A 21 3.83 -8.03 3.93
N MET A 22 4.03 -6.71 3.98
CA MET A 22 5.27 -6.14 4.53
C MET A 22 5.43 -6.49 6.01
N ILE A 23 4.36 -6.46 6.80
CA ILE A 23 4.38 -6.87 8.21
C ILE A 23 4.80 -8.33 8.33
N ILE A 24 4.17 -9.23 7.56
CA ILE A 24 4.50 -10.67 7.58
C ILE A 24 5.94 -10.91 7.15
N ALA A 25 6.39 -10.28 6.05
CA ALA A 25 7.77 -10.42 5.56
C ALA A 25 8.80 -9.94 6.60
N LYS A 26 8.46 -8.91 7.38
CA LYS A 26 9.30 -8.42 8.48
C LYS A 26 9.33 -9.40 9.65
N GLU A 27 8.18 -9.97 10.03
CA GLU A 27 8.07 -11.00 11.08
C GLU A 27 8.86 -12.27 10.73
N GLU A 28 8.84 -12.67 9.45
CA GLU A 28 9.56 -13.84 8.93
C GLU A 28 11.05 -13.57 8.64
N ASN A 29 11.56 -12.36 8.89
CA ASN A 29 12.92 -11.92 8.52
C ASN A 29 13.24 -12.07 7.02
N ALA A 30 12.23 -11.99 6.15
CA ALA A 30 12.34 -12.09 4.71
C ALA A 30 12.75 -10.74 4.07
N ALA A 31 13.96 -10.26 4.38
CA ALA A 31 14.43 -8.91 4.02
C ALA A 31 14.28 -8.57 2.52
N ARG A 32 14.65 -9.48 1.62
CA ARG A 32 14.52 -9.25 0.16
C ARG A 32 13.06 -9.12 -0.28
N THR A 33 12.16 -9.88 0.35
CA THR A 33 10.72 -9.79 0.09
C THR A 33 10.18 -8.46 0.60
N TYR A 34 10.54 -8.06 1.82
CA TYR A 34 10.15 -6.78 2.40
C TYR A 34 10.54 -5.60 1.50
N GLU A 35 11.80 -5.53 1.05
CA GLU A 35 12.26 -4.45 0.15
C GLU A 35 11.46 -4.41 -1.16
N LYS A 36 11.13 -5.56 -1.73
CA LYS A 36 10.31 -5.59 -2.95
C LYS A 36 8.87 -5.13 -2.71
N LEU A 37 8.27 -5.50 -1.58
CA LEU A 37 6.92 -5.05 -1.22
C LEU A 37 6.91 -3.55 -0.89
N LYS A 38 8.00 -3.03 -0.32
CA LYS A 38 8.19 -1.61 -0.04
C LYS A 38 8.15 -0.75 -1.31
N ASP A 39 8.77 -1.19 -2.40
CA ASP A 39 8.71 -0.48 -3.69
C ASP A 39 7.26 -0.32 -4.20
N GLU A 40 6.46 -1.39 -4.07
CA GLU A 40 5.04 -1.38 -4.45
C GLU A 40 4.21 -0.50 -3.49
N TYR A 41 4.46 -0.58 -2.18
CA TYR A 41 3.84 0.30 -1.18
C TYR A 41 4.09 1.78 -1.47
N LEU A 42 5.33 2.17 -1.77
CA LEU A 42 5.68 3.57 -2.08
C LEU A 42 4.98 4.05 -3.35
N SER A 43 4.88 3.19 -4.36
CA SER A 43 4.20 3.51 -5.62
C SER A 43 2.70 3.75 -5.40
N LEU A 44 2.03 2.88 -4.64
CA LEU A 44 0.61 3.04 -4.30
C LEU A 44 0.37 4.27 -3.40
N LYS A 45 1.26 4.51 -2.42
CA LYS A 45 1.20 5.70 -1.55
C LYS A 45 1.24 6.99 -2.37
N ALA A 46 2.16 7.09 -3.32
CA ALA A 46 2.27 8.25 -4.20
C ALA A 46 1.00 8.47 -5.03
N ILE A 47 0.45 7.41 -5.62
CA ILE A 47 -0.80 7.48 -6.41
C ILE A 47 -1.97 7.98 -5.54
N LEU A 48 -2.14 7.40 -4.35
CA LEU A 48 -3.23 7.78 -3.44
C LEU A 48 -3.10 9.22 -2.94
N GLN A 49 -1.88 9.69 -2.68
CA GLN A 49 -1.61 11.09 -2.32
C GLN A 49 -1.97 12.05 -3.45
N VAL A 50 -1.57 11.75 -4.70
CA VAL A 50 -1.94 12.54 -5.88
C VAL A 50 -3.45 12.55 -6.09
N ALA A 51 -4.12 11.44 -5.79
CA ALA A 51 -5.58 11.32 -5.83
C ALA A 51 -6.31 12.04 -4.67
N GLY A 52 -5.58 12.66 -3.74
CA GLY A 52 -6.16 13.39 -2.60
C GLY A 52 -6.75 12.50 -1.50
N VAL A 53 -6.37 11.21 -1.46
CA VAL A 53 -6.84 10.28 -0.43
C VAL A 53 -6.15 10.58 0.90
N ASN A 54 -6.93 10.72 1.98
CA ASN A 54 -6.37 10.83 3.32
C ASN A 54 -5.83 9.47 3.79
N LEU A 55 -4.51 9.38 3.99
CA LEU A 55 -3.84 8.15 4.38
C LEU A 55 -3.72 7.93 5.89
N THR A 56 -4.12 8.90 6.73
CA THR A 56 -3.84 8.93 8.17
C THR A 56 -4.17 7.62 8.91
N ASP A 57 -5.31 7.02 8.57
CA ASP A 57 -5.79 5.79 9.23
C ASP A 57 -5.46 4.50 8.46
N ILE A 58 -4.97 4.61 7.22
CA ILE A 58 -4.71 3.45 6.35
C ILE A 58 -3.23 3.18 6.10
N ASP A 59 -2.34 4.12 6.40
CA ASP A 59 -0.88 3.94 6.37
C ASP A 59 -0.33 3.48 7.73
N LYS A 60 -0.12 2.16 7.86
CA LYS A 60 0.31 1.44 9.06
C LYS A 60 1.84 1.37 9.20
N ILE A 61 2.58 1.24 8.09
CA ILE A 61 4.02 0.95 8.09
C ILE A 61 4.86 2.17 8.54
N LYS A 62 4.35 3.40 8.37
CA LYS A 62 4.95 4.69 8.81
C LYS A 62 6.48 4.77 8.63
N GLU A 63 6.96 4.33 7.47
CA GLU A 63 8.32 4.63 7.02
C GLU A 63 8.45 6.07 6.52
#